data_AF-A0A2D7Y5E7-F1
#
_entry.id   AF-A0A2D7Y5E7-F1
#
_cell.length_a   1.000
_cell.length_b   1.000
_cell.length_c   1.000
_cell.angle_alpha   90.00
_cell.angle_beta   90.00
_cell.angle_gamma   90.00
#
_symmetry.space_group_name_H-M   'P 1'
#
loop_
_entity.id
_entity.type
_entity.pdbx_description
1 polymer ?
#
loop_
_entity_poly.entity_id
_entity_poly.type
_entity_poly.pdbx_seq_one_letter_code
_entity_poly.pdbx_strand_id
1 'polypeptide(L)'
;MSAYKYVYHMDKLSKTYPGAAKPVFQDISLHFLPDAKIGVVGVNGAGKSTLLKIMAGMDTEFTGEAWAEKGVRVGYLPQEPVLDETKTVWENVIEGSAQKQLLEKFNAVSMQLAEDYTD
;
A
#
# COMPACT_ATOMS: atom_id res chain seq x y z
N MET A 1 -23.71 -17.52 11.46
CA MET A 1 -22.37 -17.00 11.82
C MET A 1 -21.71 -16.53 10.54
N SER A 2 -21.43 -15.24 10.39
CA SER A 2 -20.61 -14.77 9.27
C SER A 2 -19.21 -15.35 9.49
N ALA A 3 -18.72 -16.17 8.57
CA ALA A 3 -17.33 -16.62 8.60
C ALA A 3 -16.43 -15.38 8.59
N TYR A 4 -15.43 -15.34 9.46
CA TYR A 4 -14.45 -14.26 9.46
C TYR A 4 -13.74 -14.27 8.11
N LYS A 5 -13.98 -13.25 7.30
CA LYS A 5 -13.36 -13.10 5.98
C LYS A 5 -12.00 -12.45 6.16
N TYR A 6 -10.92 -13.12 5.78
CA TYR A 6 -9.58 -12.55 5.83
C TYR A 6 -9.49 -11.30 4.93
N VAL A 7 -8.71 -10.30 5.33
CA VAL A 7 -8.45 -9.08 4.54
C VAL A 7 -7.25 -9.23 3.61
N TYR A 8 -6.36 -10.16 3.91
CA TYR A 8 -5.19 -10.47 3.10
C TYR A 8 -4.89 -11.96 3.15
N HIS A 9 -4.57 -12.52 2.00
CA HIS A 9 -4.25 -13.93 1.81
C HIS A 9 -2.85 -14.09 1.25
N MET A 10 -2.11 -15.05 1.80
CA MET A 10 -0.87 -15.55 1.25
C MET A 10 -0.85 -17.08 1.34
N ASP A 11 -0.50 -17.76 0.25
CA ASP A 11 -0.26 -19.19 0.27
C ASP A 11 1.06 -19.53 -0.42
N LYS A 12 1.93 -20.26 0.30
CA LYS A 12 3.25 -20.74 -0.15
C LYS A 12 4.07 -19.64 -0.82
N LEU A 13 3.98 -18.43 -0.28
CA LEU A 13 4.66 -17.27 -0.81
C LEU A 13 6.18 -17.45 -0.62
N SER A 14 6.93 -17.33 -1.70
CA SER A 14 8.39 -17.43 -1.69
C SER A 14 9.00 -16.29 -2.49
N LYS A 15 10.12 -15.75 -1.99
CA LYS A 15 10.84 -14.65 -2.66
C LYS A 15 12.33 -14.92 -2.68
N THR A 16 12.90 -14.82 -3.88
CA THR A 16 14.35 -14.84 -4.12
C THR A 16 14.67 -13.69 -5.05
N TYR A 17 15.66 -12.87 -4.72
CA TYR A 17 16.12 -11.82 -5.63
C TYR A 17 17.01 -12.40 -6.74
N PRO A 18 17.01 -11.80 -7.95
CA PRO A 18 17.93 -12.20 -9.01
C PRO A 18 19.39 -12.19 -8.54
N GLY A 19 20.12 -13.26 -8.81
CA GLY A 19 21.52 -13.41 -8.41
C GLY A 19 21.75 -13.73 -6.93
N ALA A 20 20.71 -13.85 -6.10
CA ALA A 20 20.84 -14.27 -4.72
C ALA A 20 21.08 -15.80 -4.63
N ALA A 21 22.09 -16.20 -3.86
CA ALA A 21 22.39 -17.61 -3.62
C ALA A 21 21.37 -18.33 -2.72
N LYS A 22 20.56 -17.55 -1.97
CA LYS A 22 19.55 -18.06 -1.04
C LYS A 22 18.27 -17.23 -1.15
N PRO A 23 17.10 -17.85 -0.91
CA PRO A 23 15.83 -17.13 -0.79
C PRO A 23 15.86 -16.12 0.37
N VAL A 24 15.02 -15.09 0.26
CA VAL A 24 14.71 -14.17 1.36
C VAL A 24 13.80 -14.88 2.38
N PHE A 25 12.77 -15.56 1.87
CA PHE A 25 11.89 -16.46 2.61
C PHE A 25 11.27 -17.49 1.64
N GLN A 26 10.83 -18.63 2.18
CA GLN A 26 10.21 -19.71 1.43
C GLN A 26 8.93 -20.20 2.11
N ASP A 27 7.94 -20.53 1.28
CA ASP A 27 6.70 -21.21 1.62
C ASP A 27 5.94 -20.60 2.81
N ILE A 28 5.85 -19.27 2.86
CA ILE A 28 5.07 -18.59 3.90
C ILE A 28 3.58 -18.59 3.51
N SER A 29 2.74 -19.16 4.38
CA SER A 29 1.28 -19.06 4.27
C SER A 29 0.75 -18.29 5.47
N LEU A 30 0.14 -17.12 5.20
CA LEU A 30 -0.33 -16.18 6.20
C LEU A 30 -1.70 -15.64 5.80
N HIS A 31 -2.62 -15.57 6.76
CA HIS A 31 -3.94 -15.00 6.56
C HIS A 31 -4.22 -13.96 7.63
N PHE A 32 -4.65 -12.78 7.20
CA PHE A 32 -4.83 -11.62 8.07
C PHE A 32 -6.31 -11.40 8.32
N LEU A 33 -6.71 -11.32 9.58
CA LEU A 33 -8.09 -10.99 9.95
C LEU A 33 -8.32 -9.48 9.86
N PRO A 34 -9.57 -9.03 9.60
CA PRO A 34 -9.95 -7.63 9.78
C PRO A 34 -9.59 -7.16 11.19
N ASP A 35 -9.19 -5.89 11.30
CA ASP A 35 -8.84 -5.20 12.56
C ASP A 35 -7.67 -5.79 13.35
N ALA A 36 -6.99 -6.82 12.82
CA ALA A 36 -5.81 -7.39 13.45
C ALA A 36 -4.64 -6.39 13.46
N LYS A 37 -3.99 -6.25 14.61
CA LYS A 37 -2.73 -5.49 14.76
C LYS A 37 -1.60 -6.49 14.88
N ILE A 38 -0.73 -6.52 13.88
CA ILE A 38 0.30 -7.54 13.75
C ILE A 38 1.67 -6.88 13.70
N GLY A 39 2.55 -7.28 14.63
CA GLY A 39 3.95 -6.89 14.62
C GLY A 39 4.78 -7.90 13.85
N VAL A 40 5.46 -7.47 12.79
CA VAL A 40 6.41 -8.31 12.05
C VAL A 40 7.80 -8.11 12.65
N VAL A 41 8.35 -9.16 13.25
CA VAL A 41 9.66 -9.15 13.91
C VAL A 41 10.62 -10.15 13.26
N GLY A 42 11.92 -9.90 13.40
CA GLY A 42 12.96 -10.75 12.82
C GLY A 42 14.27 -9.98 12.63
N VAL A 43 15.37 -10.71 12.43
CA VAL A 43 16.69 -10.12 12.19
C VAL A 43 16.74 -9.27 10.92
N ASN A 44 17.78 -8.46 10.78
CA ASN A 44 18.03 -7.74 9.53
C ASN A 44 18.28 -8.74 8.40
N GLY A 45 17.68 -8.50 7.23
CA GLY A 45 17.72 -9.42 6.11
C GLY A 45 16.66 -10.54 6.13
N ALA A 46 15.86 -10.68 7.20
CA ALA A 46 14.80 -11.71 7.27
C ALA A 46 13.60 -11.47 6.32
N GLY A 47 13.65 -10.43 5.47
CA GLY A 47 12.60 -10.18 4.48
C GLY A 47 11.40 -9.35 4.94
N LYS A 48 11.44 -8.74 6.14
CA LYS A 48 10.32 -7.93 6.66
C LYS A 48 9.85 -6.84 5.68
N SER A 49 10.77 -6.01 5.21
CA SER A 49 10.46 -4.94 4.26
C SER A 49 10.00 -5.51 2.91
N THR A 50 10.56 -6.65 2.49
CA THR A 50 10.15 -7.34 1.25
C THR A 50 8.73 -7.89 1.36
N LEU A 51 8.37 -8.50 2.50
CA LEU A 51 7.01 -8.97 2.78
C LEU A 51 5.99 -7.82 2.72
N LEU A 52 6.29 -6.70 3.37
CA LEU A 52 5.41 -5.53 3.35
C LEU A 52 5.27 -4.90 1.95
N LYS A 53 6.35 -4.89 1.15
CA LYS A 53 6.29 -4.44 -0.25
C LYS A 53 5.42 -5.34 -1.13
N ILE A 54 5.48 -6.65 -0.94
CA ILE A 54 4.59 -7.61 -1.61
C ILE A 54 3.14 -7.35 -1.19
N MET A 55 2.88 -7.18 0.12
CA MET A 55 1.55 -6.83 0.63
C MET A 55 0.99 -5.55 0.05
N ALA A 56 1.85 -4.56 -0.19
CA ALA A 56 1.52 -3.29 -0.80
C ALA A 56 1.31 -3.36 -2.32
N GLY A 57 1.58 -4.52 -2.96
CA GLY A 57 1.57 -4.68 -4.40
C GLY A 57 2.74 -3.99 -5.12
N MET A 58 3.77 -3.54 -4.39
CA MET A 58 4.94 -2.86 -4.95
C MET A 58 6.01 -3.83 -5.47
N ASP A 59 6.06 -5.04 -4.91
CA ASP A 59 6.93 -6.12 -5.38
C ASP A 59 6.07 -7.32 -5.77
N THR A 60 6.05 -7.63 -7.06
CA THR A 60 5.21 -8.69 -7.65
C THR A 60 6.02 -9.89 -8.13
N GLU A 61 7.35 -9.83 -8.01
CA GLU A 61 8.25 -10.89 -8.45
C GLU A 61 8.42 -11.94 -7.34
N PHE A 62 7.39 -12.75 -7.12
CA PHE A 62 7.40 -13.83 -6.13
C PHE A 62 6.73 -15.08 -6.71
N THR A 63 6.89 -16.21 -6.03
CA THR A 63 6.13 -17.44 -6.35
C THR A 63 5.12 -17.74 -5.25
N GLY A 64 4.11 -18.55 -5.58
CA GLY A 64 2.95 -18.76 -4.72
C GLY A 64 1.90 -17.67 -4.92
N GLU A 65 1.17 -17.36 -3.87
CA GLU A 65 -0.05 -16.59 -3.93
C GLU A 65 -0.05 -15.47 -2.89
N ALA A 66 -0.42 -14.24 -3.27
CA ALA A 66 -0.61 -13.12 -2.35
C ALA A 66 -1.62 -12.10 -2.91
N TRP A 67 -2.70 -11.83 -2.17
CA TRP A 67 -3.68 -10.81 -2.56
C TRP A 67 -4.45 -10.24 -1.36
N ALA A 68 -4.91 -9.00 -1.51
CA ALA A 68 -5.89 -8.39 -0.62
C ALA A 68 -7.32 -8.74 -1.06
N GLU A 69 -8.25 -8.83 -0.12
CA GLU A 69 -9.66 -9.09 -0.41
C GLU A 69 -10.31 -7.93 -1.19
N LYS A 70 -11.34 -8.21 -2.00
CA LYS A 70 -12.03 -7.18 -2.79
C LYS A 70 -12.59 -6.07 -1.89
N GLY A 71 -12.32 -4.82 -2.26
CA GLY A 71 -12.75 -3.64 -1.52
C GLY A 71 -11.79 -3.21 -0.41
N VAL A 72 -10.73 -3.98 -0.12
CA VAL A 72 -9.67 -3.56 0.80
C VAL A 72 -8.74 -2.57 0.10
N ARG A 73 -8.46 -1.44 0.76
CA ARG A 73 -7.42 -0.49 0.33
C ARG A 73 -6.16 -0.75 1.14
N VAL A 74 -5.04 -0.96 0.46
CA VAL A 74 -3.73 -1.12 1.09
C VAL A 74 -2.99 0.21 1.06
N GLY A 75 -2.46 0.63 2.20
CA GLY A 75 -1.55 1.76 2.33
C GLY A 75 -0.18 1.28 2.80
N TYR A 76 0.89 1.77 2.17
CA TYR A 76 2.25 1.43 2.52
C TYR A 76 3.03 2.70 2.88
N LEU A 77 3.63 2.70 4.06
CA LEU A 77 4.50 3.75 4.52
C LEU A 77 5.94 3.21 4.48
N PRO A 78 6.80 3.70 3.57
CA PRO A 78 8.20 3.29 3.53
C PRO A 78 8.95 3.73 4.78
N GLN A 79 10.02 3.01 5.10
CA GLN A 79 10.90 3.35 6.23
C GLN A 79 11.53 4.74 6.06
N GLU A 80 11.88 5.10 4.82
CA GLU A 80 12.32 6.43 4.43
C GLU A 80 11.19 7.09 3.63
N PRO A 81 10.39 7.98 4.24
CA PRO A 81 9.32 8.67 3.54
C PRO A 81 9.89 9.65 2.52
N VAL A 82 9.30 9.65 1.32
CA VAL A 82 9.60 10.64 0.28
C VAL A 82 8.66 11.82 0.51
N LEU A 83 9.23 12.97 0.85
CA LEU A 83 8.50 14.23 1.06
C LEU A 83 9.04 15.29 0.10
N ASP A 84 8.21 16.26 -0.21
CA ASP A 84 8.60 17.41 -1.01
C ASP A 84 9.22 18.47 -0.09
N GLU A 85 10.53 18.70 -0.25
CA GLU A 85 11.30 19.65 0.55
C GLU A 85 10.90 21.11 0.29
N THR A 86 10.23 21.39 -0.83
CA THR A 86 9.75 22.75 -1.15
C THR A 86 8.42 23.07 -0.47
N LYS A 87 7.75 22.06 0.08
CA LYS A 87 6.45 22.19 0.75
C LYS A 87 6.60 22.27 2.26
N THR A 88 5.68 22.99 2.89
CA THR A 88 5.49 22.95 4.34
C THR A 88 5.03 21.57 4.80
N VAL A 89 5.12 21.31 6.10
CA VAL A 89 4.59 20.10 6.73
C VAL A 89 3.11 19.91 6.40
N TRP A 90 2.32 20.99 6.49
CA TRP A 90 0.89 20.94 6.20
C TRP A 90 0.61 20.52 4.76
N GLU A 91 1.32 21.11 3.80
CA GLU A 91 1.14 20.83 2.38
C GLU A 91 1.47 19.39 2.03
N ASN A 92 2.58 18.86 2.56
CA ASN A 92 2.96 17.45 2.41
C ASN A 92 1.88 16.49 2.97
N VAL A 93 1.31 16.81 4.13
CA VAL A 93 0.30 15.94 4.78
C VAL A 93 -1.03 16.01 4.06
N ILE A 94 -1.48 17.21 3.65
CA ILE A 94 -2.82 17.39 3.11
C ILE A 94 -2.95 16.96 1.65
N GLU A 95 -1.84 16.86 0.91
CA GLU A 95 -1.80 16.40 -0.50
C GLU A 95 -2.42 15.00 -0.70
N GLY A 96 -2.23 14.10 0.26
CA GLY A 96 -2.83 12.76 0.23
C GLY A 96 -4.31 12.69 0.65
N SER A 97 -4.92 13.80 1.08
CA SER A 97 -6.26 13.81 1.66
C SER A 97 -7.35 13.85 0.58
N ALA A 98 -8.38 13.01 0.77
CA ALA A 98 -9.54 12.98 -0.12
C ALA A 98 -10.28 14.34 -0.14
N GLN A 99 -10.28 15.05 0.98
CA GLN A 99 -10.92 16.36 1.12
C GLN A 99 -10.23 17.42 0.27
N LYS A 100 -8.89 17.44 0.24
CA LYS A 100 -8.14 18.38 -0.61
C LYS A 100 -8.38 18.11 -2.09
N GLN A 101 -8.31 16.84 -2.47
CA GLN A 101 -8.58 16.43 -3.86
C GLN A 101 -9.99 16.80 -4.31
N LEU A 102 -10.99 16.68 -3.43
CA LEU A 102 -12.36 17.08 -3.73
C LEU A 102 -12.48 18.60 -3.89
N LEU A 103 -11.84 19.38 -3.01
CA LEU A 103 -11.84 20.84 -3.09
C LEU A 103 -11.16 21.35 -4.36
N GLU A 104 -10.02 20.77 -4.73
CA GLU A 104 -9.32 21.11 -5.97
C GLU A 104 -10.16 20.80 -7.21
N LYS A 105 -10.82 19.64 -7.24
CA LYS A 105 -11.77 19.30 -8.32
C LYS A 105 -12.95 20.28 -8.38
N PHE A 106 -13.53 20.63 -7.23
CA PHE A 106 -14.62 21.60 -7.15
C PHE A 106 -14.19 22.96 -7.69
N ASN A 107 -13.02 23.46 -7.28
CA ASN A 107 -12.48 24.73 -7.73
C ASN A 107 -12.18 24.72 -9.24
N ALA A 108 -11.61 23.64 -9.77
CA ALA A 108 -11.35 23.48 -11.20
C ALA A 108 -12.63 23.53 -12.04
N VAL A 109 -13.67 22.78 -11.63
CA VAL A 109 -14.98 22.79 -12.32
C VAL A 109 -15.65 24.17 -12.22
N SER A 110 -15.55 24.83 -11.06
CA SER A 110 -16.12 26.17 -10.87
C SER A 110 -15.44 27.23 -11.75
N MET A 111 -14.11 27.13 -11.95
CA MET A 111 -13.39 28.01 -12.87
C MET A 111 -13.77 27.75 -14.32
N GLN A 112 -13.88 26.49 -14.75
CA GLN A 112 -14.36 26.15 -16.10
C GLN A 112 -15.76 26.70 -16.36
N LEU A 113 -16.68 26.56 -15.39
CA LEU A 113 -18.02 27.13 -15.50
C LEU A 113 -18.00 28.66 -15.62
N ALA A 114 -17.03 29.34 -14.99
CA ALA A 114 -16.92 30.79 -15.08
C ALA A 114 -16.33 31.26 -16.42
N GLU A 115 -15.45 30.47 -17.05
CA GLU A 115 -14.78 30.80 -18.31
C GLU A 115 -15.60 30.39 -19.54
N ASP A 116 -16.25 29.22 -19.52
CA ASP A 116 -17.00 28.65 -20.65
C ASP A 116 -18.49 29.00 -20.63
N TYR A 117 -18.92 29.91 -19.74
CA TYR A 117 -20.32 30.37 -19.69
C TYR A 117 -20.64 31.18 -20.95
N THR A 118 -21.30 30.51 -21.91
CA THR A 118 -21.97 31.13 -23.03
C THR A 118 -23.47 31.01 -22.78
N ASP A 119 -24.19 32.13 -22.90
CA ASP A 119 -25.65 32.24 -22.69
C ASP A 119 -26.46 31.24 -23.56
#